data_AF-A0A7W0JYM3-F1
#
_entry.id   AF-A0A7W0JYM3-F1
#
_cell.length_a   1.000
_cell.length_b   1.000
_cell.length_c   1.000
_cell.angle_alpha   90.00
_cell.angle_beta   90.00
_cell.angle_gamma   90.00
#
_symmetry.space_group_name_H-M   'P 1'
#
loop_
_entity.id
_entity.type
_entity.pdbx_description
1 polymer ?
#
loop_
_entity_poly.entity_id
_entity_poly.type
_entity_poly.pdbx_seq_one_letter_code
_entity_poly.pdbx_strand_id
1 'polypeptide(L)'
;MSDDSGSGTALAELWEAYRRDRTSEVRELLARHYIGLVHHTAMQLRGRSTDLKVTDLLGAGSLGLLRALERFEPGRGSAFSTYAVQCIRGAILDELRERDRLP
;
A
#
# COMPACT_ATOMS: atom_id res chain seq x y z
N MET A 1 -10.88 2.06 -32.30
CA MET A 1 -10.86 2.88 -31.08
C MET A 1 -10.46 1.92 -29.98
N SER A 2 -9.22 2.05 -29.53
CA SER A 2 -8.37 0.96 -29.04
C SER A 2 -8.72 0.46 -27.64
N ASP A 3 -8.40 -0.81 -27.44
CA ASP A 3 -8.57 -1.65 -26.26
C ASP A 3 -8.25 -0.99 -24.90
N ASP A 4 -9.28 -0.75 -24.10
CA ASP A 4 -9.17 -0.49 -22.65
C ASP A 4 -9.14 -1.80 -21.82
N SER A 5 -9.24 -2.96 -22.49
CA SER A 5 -9.34 -4.29 -21.86
C SER A 5 -8.04 -4.83 -21.26
N GLY A 6 -6.90 -4.15 -21.45
CA GLY A 6 -5.57 -4.65 -21.08
C GLY A 6 -5.19 -4.49 -19.61
N SER A 7 -5.74 -3.49 -18.91
CA SER A 7 -5.28 -3.13 -17.55
C SER A 7 -5.70 -4.15 -16.48
N GLY A 8 -6.93 -4.68 -16.58
CA GLY A 8 -7.44 -5.69 -15.66
C GLY A 8 -6.71 -7.03 -15.79
N THR A 9 -6.39 -7.44 -17.02
CA THR A 9 -5.69 -8.70 -17.31
C THR A 9 -4.22 -8.62 -16.87
N ALA A 10 -3.53 -7.50 -17.14
CA ALA A 10 -2.15 -7.32 -16.73
C ALA A 10 -1.97 -7.39 -15.20
N LEU A 11 -2.89 -6.80 -14.43
CA LEU A 11 -2.85 -6.89 -12.96
C LEU A 11 -3.07 -8.33 -12.47
N ALA A 12 -3.98 -9.08 -13.09
CA ALA A 12 -4.21 -10.48 -12.75
C ALA A 12 -2.97 -11.35 -13.01
N GLU A 13 -2.29 -11.13 -14.14
CA GLU A 13 -1.02 -11.81 -14.47
C GLU A 13 0.09 -11.48 -13.48
N LEU A 14 0.21 -10.21 -13.06
CA LEU A 14 1.13 -9.78 -12.01
C LEU A 14 0.89 -10.50 -10.69
N TRP A 15 -0.38 -10.64 -10.28
CA TRP A 15 -0.73 -11.40 -9.09
C TRP A 15 -0.41 -12.88 -9.20
N GLU A 16 -0.63 -13.48 -10.38
CA GLU A 16 -0.32 -14.89 -10.60
C GLU A 16 1.21 -15.14 -10.59
N ALA A 17 1.98 -14.25 -11.22
CA ALA A 17 3.44 -14.27 -11.12
C ALA A 17 3.92 -14.10 -9.67
N TYR A 18 3.28 -13.19 -8.92
CA TYR A 18 3.61 -12.98 -7.51
C TYR A 18 3.33 -14.22 -6.67
N ARG A 19 2.23 -14.93 -6.93
CA ARG A 19 1.88 -16.18 -6.23
C ARG A 19 2.85 -17.31 -6.51
N ARG A 20 3.39 -17.37 -7.73
CA ARG A 20 4.31 -18.43 -8.15
C ARG A 20 5.66 -18.30 -7.46
N ASP A 21 6.28 -17.12 -7.56
CA ASP A 21 7.71 -16.96 -7.26
C ASP A 21 8.01 -15.85 -6.22
N ARG A 22 7.04 -14.98 -5.90
CA ARG A 22 7.20 -13.84 -4.95
C ARG A 22 8.49 -13.02 -5.14
N THR A 23 8.94 -12.86 -6.38
CA THR A 23 10.22 -12.17 -6.65
C THR A 23 10.17 -10.69 -6.26
N SER A 24 11.35 -10.10 -6.04
CA SER A 24 11.50 -8.68 -5.74
C SER A 24 10.89 -7.80 -6.81
N GLU A 25 11.06 -8.16 -8.07
CA GLU A 25 10.61 -7.40 -9.23
C GLU A 25 9.09 -7.37 -9.31
N VAL A 26 8.44 -8.53 -9.15
CA VAL A 26 6.96 -8.58 -9.17
C VAL A 26 6.37 -7.85 -7.97
N ARG A 27 7.00 -7.97 -6.79
CA ARG A 27 6.60 -7.19 -5.60
C ARG A 27 6.69 -5.70 -5.85
N GLU A 28 7.76 -5.23 -6.49
CA GLU A 28 7.94 -3.81 -6.81
C GLU A 28 6.88 -3.32 -7.80
N LEU A 29 6.56 -4.11 -8.84
CA LEU A 29 5.53 -3.77 -9.80
C LEU A 29 4.14 -3.66 -9.15
N LEU A 30 3.79 -4.60 -8.26
CA LEU A 30 2.56 -4.54 -7.48
C LEU A 30 2.55 -3.34 -6.52
N ALA A 31 3.64 -3.08 -5.81
CA ALA A 31 3.76 -1.94 -4.91
C ALA A 31 3.57 -0.62 -5.68
N ARG A 32 4.19 -0.50 -6.86
CA ARG A 32 4.04 0.66 -7.74
C ARG A 32 2.62 0.84 -8.24
N HIS A 33 1.92 -0.25 -8.58
CA HIS A 33 0.52 -0.20 -8.98
C HIS A 33 -0.37 0.37 -7.86
N TYR A 34 -0.13 -0.02 -6.60
CA TYR A 34 -0.95 0.39 -5.45
C TYR A 34 -0.45 1.62 -4.70
N ILE A 35 0.61 2.29 -5.16
CA ILE A 35 1.22 3.43 -4.46
C ILE A 35 0.23 4.59 -4.25
N GLY A 36 -0.75 4.74 -5.13
CA GLY A 36 -1.82 5.75 -5.00
C GLY A 36 -2.61 5.62 -3.70
N LEU A 37 -2.77 4.41 -3.15
CA LEU A 37 -3.42 4.18 -1.86
C LEU A 37 -2.62 4.79 -0.70
N VAL A 38 -1.29 4.74 -0.78
CA VAL A 38 -0.38 5.34 0.21
C VAL A 38 -0.53 6.85 0.19
N HIS A 39 -0.45 7.45 -1.00
CA HIS A 39 -0.64 8.90 -1.17
C HIS A 39 -1.99 9.37 -0.64
N HIS A 40 -3.08 8.71 -1.04
CA HIS A 40 -4.42 9.07 -0.59
C HIS A 40 -4.55 9.01 0.94
N THR A 41 -4.11 7.91 1.55
CA THR A 41 -4.22 7.70 3.00
C THR A 41 -3.33 8.67 3.78
N ALA A 42 -2.10 8.93 3.33
CA ALA A 42 -1.20 9.90 3.95
C ALA A 42 -1.80 11.32 3.92
N MET A 43 -2.41 11.72 2.80
CA MET A 43 -3.03 13.03 2.66
C MET A 43 -4.26 13.21 3.55
N GLN A 44 -5.03 12.14 3.80
CA GLN A 44 -6.13 12.16 4.77
C GLN A 44 -5.64 12.32 6.22
N LEU A 45 -4.43 11.84 6.52
CA LEU A 45 -3.88 11.81 7.89
C LEU A 45 -2.94 12.97 8.20
N ARG A 46 -2.48 13.73 7.19
CA ARG A 46 -1.51 14.82 7.36
C ARG A 46 -1.90 15.88 8.39
N GLY A 47 -3.20 16.10 8.60
CA GLY A 47 -3.69 17.12 9.54
C GLY A 47 -3.65 16.68 11.01
N ARG A 48 -3.18 15.47 11.32
CA ARG A 48 -3.16 14.92 12.68
C ARG A 48 -1.90 15.27 13.47
N SER A 49 -0.85 15.77 12.83
CA SER A 49 0.36 16.26 13.48
C SER A 49 0.92 17.43 12.68
N THR A 50 1.40 18.46 13.38
CA THR A 50 2.09 19.61 12.78
C THR A 50 3.57 19.33 12.56
N ASP A 51 4.12 18.34 13.26
CA ASP A 51 5.56 18.11 13.38
C ASP A 51 6.05 17.09 12.35
N LEU A 52 5.11 16.31 11.79
CA LEU A 52 5.38 15.36 10.72
C LEU A 52 5.29 15.97 9.33
N LYS A 53 6.29 15.68 8.51
CA LYS A 53 6.23 15.97 7.07
C LYS A 53 5.39 14.91 6.39
N VAL A 54 4.73 15.28 5.30
CA VAL A 54 3.99 14.32 4.46
C VAL A 54 4.89 13.18 3.97
N THR A 55 6.17 13.44 3.72
CA THR A 55 7.16 12.43 3.32
C THR A 55 7.35 11.33 4.37
N ASP A 56 7.22 11.65 5.66
CA ASP A 56 7.29 10.67 6.75
C ASP A 56 6.08 9.73 6.70
N LEU A 57 4.89 10.31 6.51
CA LEU A 57 3.64 9.56 6.37
C LEU A 57 3.66 8.66 5.12
N LEU A 58 4.21 9.16 4.00
CA LEU A 58 4.39 8.37 2.78
C LEU A 58 5.37 7.22 3.01
N GLY A 59 6.47 7.45 3.74
CA GLY A 59 7.42 6.40 4.12
C GLY A 59 6.75 5.31 4.95
N ALA A 60 6.12 5.68 6.06
CA ALA A 60 5.41 4.74 6.94
C ALA A 60 4.29 3.98 6.19
N GLY A 61 3.50 4.69 5.40
CA GLY A 61 2.45 4.08 4.57
C GLY A 61 3.01 3.12 3.52
N SER A 62 4.17 3.41 2.92
CA SER A 62 4.83 2.52 1.97
C SER A 62 5.28 1.21 2.62
N LEU A 63 5.83 1.26 3.86
CA LEU A 63 6.09 0.05 4.64
C LEU A 63 4.80 -0.73 4.93
N GLY A 64 3.70 -0.03 5.24
CA GLY A 64 2.40 -0.64 5.43
C GLY A 64 1.88 -1.37 4.19
N LEU A 65 2.08 -0.79 3.00
CA LEU A 65 1.73 -1.41 1.72
C LEU A 65 2.57 -2.68 1.43
N LEU A 66 3.88 -2.61 1.65
CA LEU A 66 4.77 -3.77 1.46
C LEU A 66 4.37 -4.93 2.39
N ARG A 67 4.09 -4.64 3.65
CA ARG A 67 3.57 -5.62 4.61
C ARG A 67 2.22 -6.19 4.19
N ALA A 68 1.36 -5.38 3.57
CA ALA A 68 0.09 -5.85 3.05
C ALA A 68 0.30 -6.85 1.89
N LEU A 69 1.21 -6.56 0.95
CA LEU A 69 1.55 -7.46 -0.15
C LEU A 69 2.04 -8.83 0.36
N GLU A 70 2.87 -8.82 1.41
CA GLU A 70 3.45 -10.05 1.97
C GLU A 70 2.45 -10.92 2.73
N ARG A 71 1.42 -10.30 3.33
CA ARG A 71 0.48 -10.99 4.24
C ARG A 71 -0.91 -11.22 3.65
N PHE A 72 -1.19 -10.66 2.47
CA PHE A 72 -2.48 -10.81 1.83
C PHE A 72 -2.67 -12.22 1.29
N GLU A 73 -3.76 -12.85 1.72
CA GLU A 73 -4.19 -14.18 1.26
C GLU A 73 -5.49 -14.04 0.45
N PRO A 74 -5.43 -14.21 -0.89
CA PRO A 74 -6.62 -14.17 -1.74
C PRO A 74 -7.63 -15.25 -1.33
N GLY A 75 -8.92 -14.91 -1.29
CA GLY A 75 -9.99 -15.86 -0.98
C GLY A 75 -10.73 -15.61 0.35
N ARG A 76 -10.28 -14.67 1.18
CA ARG A 76 -11.01 -14.23 2.39
C ARG A 76 -12.09 -13.15 2.14
N GLY A 77 -12.52 -12.98 0.89
CA GLY A 77 -13.68 -12.16 0.51
C GLY A 77 -13.46 -10.64 0.41
N SER A 78 -12.23 -10.14 0.57
CA SER A 78 -11.91 -8.71 0.40
C SER A 78 -10.91 -8.49 -0.73
N ALA A 79 -11.10 -7.42 -1.50
CA ALA A 79 -10.11 -6.96 -2.47
C ALA A 79 -8.81 -6.57 -1.76
N PHE A 80 -7.66 -6.76 -2.43
CA PHE A 80 -6.36 -6.36 -1.89
C PHE A 80 -6.34 -4.88 -1.48
N SER A 81 -6.93 -3.99 -2.30
CA SER A 81 -7.00 -2.55 -2.03
C SER A 81 -7.64 -2.24 -0.67
N THR A 82 -8.74 -2.91 -0.32
CA THR A 82 -9.42 -2.77 0.97
C THR A 82 -8.51 -3.17 2.12
N TYR A 83 -7.85 -4.32 2.01
CA TYR A 83 -6.91 -4.80 3.02
C TYR A 83 -5.70 -3.87 3.16
N ALA A 84 -5.10 -3.48 2.04
CA ALA A 84 -3.95 -2.60 1.99
C ALA A 84 -4.21 -1.26 2.67
N VAL A 85 -5.38 -0.65 2.45
CA VAL A 85 -5.74 0.63 3.11
C VAL A 85 -5.72 0.51 4.64
N GLN A 86 -6.17 -0.62 5.20
CA GLN A 86 -6.11 -0.84 6.65
C GLN A 86 -4.66 -0.95 7.15
N CYS A 87 -3.82 -1.70 6.44
CA CYS A 87 -2.40 -1.85 6.78
C CYS A 87 -1.63 -0.53 6.66
N ILE A 88 -1.85 0.22 5.57
CA ILE A 88 -1.24 1.54 5.33
C ILE A 88 -1.64 2.51 6.44
N ARG A 89 -2.94 2.61 6.73
CA ARG A 89 -3.46 3.49 7.78
C ARG A 89 -2.87 3.13 9.15
N GLY A 90 -2.79 1.84 9.48
CA GLY A 90 -2.17 1.37 10.71
C GLY A 90 -0.71 1.82 10.83
N ALA A 91 0.09 1.59 9.80
CA ALA A 91 1.50 1.99 9.79
C ALA A 91 1.70 3.51 9.95
N ILE A 92 0.87 4.34 9.31
CA ILE A 92 0.93 5.80 9.45
C ILE A 92 0.53 6.24 10.86
N LEU A 93 -0.50 5.61 11.45
CA LEU A 93 -0.92 5.91 12.82
C LEU A 93 0.13 5.51 13.85
N ASP A 94 0.87 4.43 13.61
CA ASP A 94 1.96 4.01 14.47
C ASP A 94 3.13 5.00 14.40
N GLU A 95 3.49 5.49 13.21
CA GLU A 95 4.51 6.55 13.04
C GLU A 95 4.11 7.85 13.77
N LEU A 96 2.85 8.26 13.65
CA LEU A 96 2.31 9.42 14.38
C LEU A 96 2.47 9.26 15.90
N ARG A 97 2.08 8.09 16.44
CA ARG A 97 2.18 7.80 17.88
C ARG A 97 3.62 7.78 18.37
N GLU A 98 4.54 7.24 17.57
CA GLU A 98 5.94 7.16 17.95
C GLU A 98 6.56 8.56 18.06
N ARG A 99 6.21 9.47 17.14
CA ARG A 99 6.71 10.85 17.15
C ARG A 99 6.07 11.71 18.23
N ASP A 100 4.78 11.53 18.50
CA ASP A 100 4.08 12.22 19.61
C ASP A 100 4.57 11.77 21.00
N ARG A 101 5.21 10.59 21.10
CA ARG A 101 5.77 10.06 22.36
C ARG A 101 7.16 10.61 22.71
N LEU A 102 7.84 11.27 21.76
CA LEU A 102 9.15 11.86 22.01
C LEU A 102 8.98 13.20 22.74
N PRO A 103 9.71 13.44 23.84
CA PRO A 103 9.58 14.63 24.69
C PRO A 103 10.05 15.94 24.03
#